data_AF-A0A3M1U515-F1
#
_entry.id   AF-A0A3M1U515-F1
#
_cell.length_a   1.000
_cell.length_b   1.000
_cell.length_c   1.000
_cell.angle_alpha   90.00
_cell.angle_beta   90.00
_cell.angle_gamma   90.00
#
_symmetry.space_group_name_H-M   'P 1'
#
loop_
_entity.id
_entity.type
_entity.pdbx_description
1 polymer ?
#
loop_
_entity_poly.entity_id
_entity_poly.type
_entity_poly.pdbx_seq_one_letter_code
_entity_poly.pdbx_strand_id
1 'polypeptide(L)' 'MRANTILGILALSVALFAAQGDGFRRERGNEETNALKDALEGKAPPPIVATEWLNWKGDPPTWEKLKGKVVILEFWAQW' A
#
# COMPACT_ATOMS: atom_id res chain seq x y z
N MET A 1 -14.13 -46.41 17.54
CA MET A 1 -13.34 -45.39 18.26
C MET A 1 -12.35 -44.75 17.30
N ARG A 2 -12.31 -43.41 17.27
CA ARG A 2 -11.24 -42.52 16.78
C ARG A 2 -11.01 -42.41 15.26
N ALA A 3 -11.80 -41.54 14.61
CA ALA A 3 -11.52 -41.01 13.27
C ALA A 3 -11.77 -39.48 13.14
N ASN A 4 -11.66 -38.72 14.24
CA ASN A 4 -12.07 -37.29 14.27
C ASN A 4 -10.94 -36.29 14.59
N THR A 5 -9.67 -36.71 14.66
CA THR A 5 -8.60 -35.85 15.21
C THR A 5 -7.70 -35.22 14.15
N ILE A 6 -7.78 -35.62 12.87
CA ILE A 6 -6.86 -35.14 11.82
C ILE A 6 -7.34 -33.82 11.17
N LEU A 7 -8.65 -33.54 11.18
CA LEU A 7 -9.19 -32.32 10.55
C LEU A 7 -8.93 -31.02 11.34
N GLY A 8 -8.63 -31.11 12.65
CA GLY A 8 -8.45 -29.95 13.52
C GLY A 8 -7.08 -29.26 13.40
N ILE A 9 -6.05 -29.98 12.95
CA ILE A 9 -4.68 -29.45 12.88
C ILE A 9 -4.45 -28.64 11.60
N LEU A 10 -5.17 -28.93 10.51
CA LEU A 10 -5.00 -28.22 9.23
C LEU A 10 -5.69 -26.84 9.21
N ALA A 11 -6.77 -26.66 9.97
CA ALA A 11 -7.44 -25.36 10.07
C ALA A 11 -6.69 -24.37 11.00
N LEU A 12 -5.89 -24.88 11.94
CA LEU A 12 -5.16 -24.06 12.90
C LEU A 12 -3.87 -23.44 12.32
N SER A 13 -3.27 -24.07 11.29
CA SER A 13 -2.04 -23.57 10.67
C SER A 13 -2.27 -22.40 9.71
N VAL A 14 -3.45 -22.28 9.09
CA VAL A 14 -3.75 -21.16 8.16
C VAL A 14 -3.97 -19.84 8.91
N ALA A 15 -4.54 -19.89 10.12
CA ALA A 15 -4.81 -18.70 10.92
C ALA A 15 -3.54 -18.03 11.49
N LEU A 16 -2.43 -18.77 11.61
CA LEU A 16 -1.19 -18.26 12.20
C LEU A 16 -0.44 -17.28 11.28
N PHE A 17 -0.67 -17.32 9.96
CA PHE A 17 0.05 -16.48 8.99
C PHE A 17 -0.57 -15.10 8.78
N ALA A 18 -1.84 -14.89 9.13
CA ALA A 18 -2.53 -13.61 8.89
C ALA A 18 -2.12 -12.51 9.88
N ALA A 19 -1.57 -12.87 11.05
CA ALA A 19 -1.23 -11.91 12.10
C ALA A 19 0.19 -11.32 11.97
N GLN A 20 1.01 -11.83 11.07
CA GLN A 20 2.34 -11.28 10.85
C GLN A 20 2.20 -10.04 9.99
N GLY A 21 2.35 -8.86 10.60
CA GLY A 21 2.43 -7.60 9.87
C GLY A 21 3.41 -7.73 8.70
N ASP A 22 3.09 -7.08 7.58
CA ASP A 22 3.77 -7.25 6.28
C ASP A 22 5.28 -6.90 6.26
N GLY A 23 5.85 -6.51 7.40
CA GLY A 23 7.26 -6.13 7.55
C GLY A 23 7.61 -4.80 6.89
N PHE A 24 6.65 -4.11 6.25
CA PHE A 24 6.89 -2.86 5.57
C PHE A 24 6.96 -1.71 6.58
N ARG A 25 8.14 -1.08 6.67
CA ARG A 25 8.36 0.07 7.55
C ARG A 25 7.64 1.29 6.99
N ARG A 26 6.67 1.78 7.75
CA ARG A 26 5.91 3.00 7.45
C ARG A 26 6.42 4.13 8.31
N GLU A 27 6.37 5.36 7.80
CA GLU A 27 6.51 6.53 8.65
C GLU A 27 5.27 6.63 9.56
N ARG A 28 5.50 6.92 10.84
CA ARG A 28 4.48 6.88 11.90
C ARG A 28 4.59 8.14 12.76
N GLY A 29 3.44 8.76 13.02
CA GLY A 29 3.26 9.89 13.93
C GLY A 29 2.27 9.54 15.05
N ASN A 30 1.33 10.45 15.33
CA ASN A 30 0.24 10.21 16.28
C ASN A 30 -0.80 9.21 15.73
N GLU A 31 -1.64 8.68 16.63
CA GLU A 31 -2.65 7.65 16.32
C GLU A 31 -3.62 8.09 15.21
N GLU A 32 -4.13 9.32 15.31
CA GLU A 32 -5.05 9.88 14.30
C GLU A 32 -4.42 9.93 12.91
N THR A 33 -3.20 10.45 12.81
CA THR A 33 -2.45 10.56 11.55
C THR A 33 -2.12 9.18 10.99
N ASN A 34 -1.77 8.22 11.85
CA ASN A 34 -1.49 6.84 11.42
C ASN A 34 -2.75 6.16 10.89
N ALA A 35 -3.90 6.32 11.56
CA ALA A 35 -5.17 5.78 11.12
C ALA A 35 -5.60 6.36 9.76
N LEU A 36 -5.39 7.66 9.53
CA LEU A 36 -5.63 8.30 8.24
C LEU A 36 -4.73 7.73 7.13
N LYS A 37 -3.44 7.49 7.42
CA LYS A 37 -2.49 6.91 6.46
C LYS A 37 -2.83 5.45 6.12
N ASP A 38 -3.12 4.63 7.14
CA ASP A 38 -3.46 3.23 6.96
C ASP A 38 -4.77 3.06 6.14
N ALA A 39 -5.72 4.00 6.28
CA ALA A 39 -6.96 4.01 5.50
C ALA A 39 -6.75 4.24 3.99
N LEU A 40 -5.59 4.74 3.56
CA LEU A 40 -5.26 4.96 2.15
C LEU A 40 -4.67 3.72 1.47
N GLU A 41 -4.21 2.72 2.23
CA GLU A 41 -3.58 1.54 1.64
C GLU A 41 -4.57 0.70 0.81
N GLY A 42 -4.10 0.20 -0.32
CA GLY A 42 -4.92 -0.56 -1.27
C GLY A 42 -5.96 0.27 -2.03
N LYS A 43 -6.06 1.59 -1.78
CA LYS A 43 -6.91 2.50 -2.55
C LYS A 43 -6.19 2.97 -3.81
N ALA A 44 -6.96 3.32 -4.83
CA ALA A 44 -6.41 3.95 -6.03
C ALA A 44 -5.82 5.33 -5.67
N PRO A 45 -4.64 5.69 -6.21
CA PRO A 45 -4.08 7.01 -6.00
C PRO A 45 -4.98 8.08 -6.63
N PRO A 46 -5.13 9.26 -5.99
CA PRO A 46 -5.85 10.40 -6.57
C PRO A 46 -5.23 10.85 -7.91
N PRO A 47 -6.00 11.41 -8.86
CA PRO A 47 -5.45 11.94 -10.11
C PRO A 47 -4.36 12.99 -9.86
N ILE A 48 -3.27 12.96 -10.64
CA ILE A 48 -2.30 14.06 -10.64
C ILE A 48 -2.84 15.18 -11.51
N VAL A 49 -3.13 16.32 -10.89
CA VAL A 49 -3.55 17.54 -11.58
C VAL A 49 -2.40 18.53 -11.51
N ALA A 50 -1.75 18.76 -12.65
CA ALA A 50 -0.63 19.68 -12.78
C ALA A 50 -0.84 20.57 -14.01
N THR A 51 -0.46 21.84 -13.90
CA THR A 51 -0.50 22.79 -15.02
C THR A 51 0.65 22.56 -16.00
N GLU A 52 1.78 22.05 -15.52
CA GLU A 52 2.99 21.83 -16.30
C GLU A 52 3.77 20.62 -15.76
N TRP A 53 4.53 19.97 -16.66
CA TRP A 53 5.46 18.89 -16.35
C TRP A 53 6.87 19.28 -16.77
N LEU A 54 7.75 19.46 -15.80
CA LEU A 54 9.17 19.75 -16.03
C LEU A 54 9.97 18.45 -16.18
N ASN A 55 10.98 18.46 -17.04
CA ASN A 55 11.88 17.31 -17.29
C ASN A 55 11.21 16.01 -17.76
N TRP A 56 9.99 16.09 -18.28
CA TRP A 56 9.29 14.96 -18.89
C TRP A 56 9.36 15.01 -20.41
N LYS A 57 9.49 13.86 -21.08
CA LYS A 57 9.50 13.77 -22.54
C LYS A 57 8.22 13.09 -23.04
N GLY A 58 7.49 13.79 -23.90
CA GLY A 58 6.22 13.31 -24.47
C GLY A 58 5.02 13.68 -23.60
N ASP A 59 3.93 12.91 -23.76
CA ASP A 59 2.68 13.15 -23.04
C ASP A 59 2.86 13.08 -21.51
N PRO A 60 2.08 13.85 -20.74
CA PRO A 60 2.04 13.76 -19.28
C PRO A 60 1.93 12.32 -18.75
N PRO A 61 2.59 12.00 -17.63
CA PRO A 61 2.43 10.70 -16.99
C PRO A 61 0.99 10.55 -16.44
N THR A 62 0.44 9.36 -16.62
CA THR A 62 -0.84 8.95 -16.02
C THR A 62 -0.60 7.73 -15.14
N TRP A 63 -1.48 7.47 -14.18
CA TRP A 63 -1.37 6.28 -13.33
C TRP A 63 -1.34 4.98 -14.13
N GLU A 64 -2.06 4.92 -15.24
CA GLU A 64 -2.04 3.78 -16.14
C GLU A 64 -0.66 3.55 -16.78
N LYS A 65 -0.03 4.62 -17.29
CA LYS A 65 1.32 4.56 -17.86
C LYS A 65 2.40 4.20 -16.82
N LEU A 66 2.12 4.44 -15.53
CA LEU A 66 3.04 4.17 -14.42
C LEU A 66 2.81 2.81 -13.73
N LYS A 67 1.79 2.03 -14.13
CA LYS A 67 1.55 0.71 -13.53
C LYS A 67 2.78 -0.20 -13.62
N GLY A 68 3.01 -0.96 -12.55
CA GLY A 68 4.19 -1.83 -12.41
C GLY A 68 5.45 -1.11 -11.93
N LYS A 69 5.41 0.22 -11.74
CA LYS A 69 6.47 1.00 -11.12
C LYS A 69 6.07 1.41 -9.72
N VAL A 70 7.06 1.56 -8.83
CA VAL A 70 6.90 2.29 -7.57
C VAL A 70 7.00 3.78 -7.89
N VAL A 71 6.01 4.57 -7.46
CA VAL A 71 5.96 6.02 -7.68
C VAL A 71 6.00 6.72 -6.33
N ILE A 72 6.88 7.72 -6.20
CA ILE A 72 6.99 8.57 -5.01
C ILE A 72 6.51 9.97 -5.41
N LEU A 73 5.65 10.57 -4.59
CA LEU A 73 5.24 11.96 -4.73
C LEU A 73 5.95 12.78 -3.66
N GLU A 74 6.78 13.73 -4.08
CA GLU A 74 7.47 14.67 -3.20
C GLU A 74 6.93 16.08 -3.46
N PHE A 75 6.25 16.65 -2.47
CA PHE A 75 5.73 18.01 -2.52
C PHE A 75 6.79 18.97 -1.98
N TRP A 76 7.24 19.92 -2.79
CA TRP A 76 8.27 20.89 -2.45
C TRP A 76 7.99 22.25 -3.10
N ALA A 77 8.73 23.28 -2.69
CA ALA A 77 8.66 24.62 -3.27
C ALA A 77 10.05 25.26 -3.31
N GLN A 78 10.27 26.17 -4.26
CA GLN A 78 11.42 27.07 -4.29
C GLN A 78 10.99 28.50 -3.89
N TRP A 79 11.94 29.28 -3.39
CA TRP A 79 11.76 30.67 -2.96
C TRP A 79 12.01 31.68 -4.08
#